data_AF-A0A9E5I1S0-F1
#
_entry.id   AF-A0A9E5I1S0-F1
#
_cell.length_a   1.000
_cell.length_b   1.000
_cell.length_c   1.000
_cell.angle_alpha   90.00
_cell.angle_beta   90.00
_cell.angle_gamma   90.00
#
_symmetry.space_group_name_H-M   'P 1'
#
loop_
_entity.id
_entity.type
_entity.pdbx_description
1 polymer ?
#
loop_
_entity_poly.entity_id
_entity_poly.type
_entity_poly.pdbx_seq_one_letter_code
_entity_poly.pdbx_strand_id
1 'polypeptide(L)' 'MNSTDYQVLQSAISWLQDGKRVALATVVQTWGSSPRPVGSWLAIREDGQVVGSVSGGCVEDDLIRRVQTEILTRTSPE' A
#
# COMPACT_ATOMS: atom_id res chain seq x y z
N MET A 1 14.28 -8.06 -7.00
CA MET A 1 13.41 -7.59 -5.91
C MET A 1 14.25 -6.75 -4.97
N ASN A 2 13.93 -5.48 -4.78
CA ASN A 2 14.58 -4.69 -3.75
C ASN A 2 14.12 -5.20 -2.37
N SER A 3 14.96 -5.06 -1.34
CA SER A 3 14.65 -5.52 0.02
C SER A 3 13.31 -4.98 0.54
N THR A 4 12.92 -3.77 0.14
CA THR A 4 11.67 -3.13 0.53
C THR A 4 10.43 -3.81 -0.07
N ASP A 5 10.44 -4.14 -1.37
CA ASP A 5 9.27 -4.77 -2.02
C ASP A 5 8.96 -6.14 -1.41
N TYR A 6 10.02 -6.88 -1.06
CA TYR A 6 9.88 -8.15 -0.36
C TYR A 6 9.28 -7.96 1.04
N GLN A 7 9.70 -6.95 1.79
CA GLN A 7 9.10 -6.63 3.09
C GLN A 7 7.62 -6.26 2.97
N VAL A 8 7.23 -5.50 1.94
CA VAL A 8 5.83 -5.14 1.70
C VAL A 8 4.98 -6.40 1.50
N LEU A 9 5.41 -7.32 0.62
CA LEU A 9 4.69 -8.58 0.42
C LEU A 9 4.65 -9.44 1.67
N GLN A 10 5.79 -9.57 2.37
CA GLN A 10 5.88 -10.39 3.56
C GLN A 10 4.94 -9.87 4.67
N SER A 11 4.89 -8.55 4.89
CA SER A 11 3.95 -7.94 5.83
C SER A 11 2.49 -8.11 5.40
N ALA A 12 2.18 -7.91 4.12
CA ALA A 12 0.83 -8.12 3.61
C ALA A 12 0.35 -9.57 3.82
N ILE A 13 1.19 -10.56 3.49
CA ILE A 13 0.90 -11.98 3.71
C ILE A 13 0.69 -12.27 5.19
N SER A 14 1.58 -11.77 6.06
CA SER A 14 1.45 -11.97 7.51
C SER A 14 0.13 -11.41 8.04
N TRP A 15 -0.26 -10.20 7.64
CA TRP A 15 -1.51 -9.59 8.08
C TRP A 15 -2.74 -10.35 7.59
N LEU A 16 -2.72 -10.84 6.34
CA LEU A 16 -3.80 -11.68 5.82
C LEU A 16 -3.91 -13.00 6.61
N GLN A 17 -2.78 -13.60 7.00
CA GLN A 17 -2.75 -14.79 7.85
C GLN A 17 -3.29 -14.51 9.26
N ASP A 18 -3.10 -13.30 9.77
CA ASP A 18 -3.66 -12.83 11.05
C ASP A 18 -5.16 -12.44 10.95
N GLY A 19 -5.81 -12.71 9.81
CA GLY A 19 -7.22 -12.39 9.58
C GLY A 19 -7.51 -10.90 9.39
N LYS A 20 -6.47 -10.09 9.14
CA LYS A 20 -6.61 -8.65 8.91
C LYS A 20 -6.85 -8.36 7.44
N ARG A 21 -7.61 -7.30 7.18
CA ARG A 21 -7.83 -6.82 5.81
C ARG A 21 -6.70 -5.89 5.40
N VAL A 22 -6.24 -6.07 4.16
CA VAL A 22 -5.06 -5.38 3.62
C VAL A 22 -5.34 -4.90 2.20
N ALA A 23 -4.97 -3.66 1.91
CA ALA A 23 -4.90 -3.13 0.55
C ALA A 23 -3.42 -3.08 0.11
N LEU A 24 -3.15 -3.55 -1.11
CA LEU A 24 -1.83 -3.43 -1.74
C LEU A 24 -1.94 -2.40 -2.86
N ALA A 25 -1.04 -1.40 -2.84
CA ALA A 25 -0.95 -0.37 -3.86
C ALA A 25 0.40 -0.47 -4.60
N THR A 26 0.37 -0.15 -5.89
CA THR A 26 1.55 -0.13 -6.78
C THR A 26 1.59 1.19 -7.55
N VAL A 27 2.77 1.81 -7.62
CA VAL A 27 2.98 2.95 -8.51
C VAL A 27 2.96 2.47 -9.96
N VAL A 28 1.88 2.75 -10.69
CA VAL A 28 1.74 2.37 -12.10
C VAL A 28 2.34 3.38 -13.07
N GLN A 29 2.40 4.66 -12.67
CA GLN A 29 2.93 5.75 -13.49
C GLN A 29 3.37 6.92 -12.60
N THR A 30 4.35 7.69 -13.08
CA THR A 30 4.84 8.91 -12.42
C THR A 30 5.08 10.00 -13.47
N TRP A 31 4.99 11.27 -13.07
CA TRP A 31 5.32 12.42 -13.92
C TRP A 31 6.35 13.30 -13.22
N GLY A 32 7.32 13.83 -13.98
CA GLY A 32 8.40 14.66 -13.44
C GLY A 32 9.32 13.90 -12.46
N SER A 33 9.89 14.63 -11.50
CA SER A 33 10.74 14.04 -10.47
C SER A 33 9.88 13.37 -9.39
N SER A 34 9.69 12.05 -9.51
CA SER A 34 9.00 11.27 -8.48
C SER A 34 9.98 10.72 -7.45
N PRO A 35 9.70 10.87 -6.14
CA PRO A 35 10.52 10.31 -5.07
C PRO A 35 10.52 8.78 -5.02
N ARG A 36 9.56 8.11 -5.67
CA ARG A 36 9.49 6.66 -5.81
C ARG A 36 9.32 6.26 -7.28
N PRO A 37 10.07 5.26 -7.78
CA PRO A 37 9.94 4.80 -9.16
C PRO A 37 8.64 4.01 -9.38
N VAL A 38 8.23 3.92 -10.65
CA VAL A 38 7.20 2.97 -11.11
C VAL A 38 7.55 1.55 -10.62
N GLY A 39 6.54 0.83 -10.14
CA GLY A 39 6.68 -0.50 -9.53
C GLY A 39 6.90 -0.47 -8.01
N SER A 40 7.05 0.71 -7.38
CA SER A 40 7.12 0.79 -5.92
C SER A 40 5.81 0.34 -5.27
N TRP A 41 5.92 -0.40 -4.16
CA TRP A 41 4.79 -0.99 -3.46
C TRP A 41 4.54 -0.39 -2.08
N LEU A 42 3.28 -0.51 -1.65
CA LEU A 42 2.77 -0.07 -0.36
C LEU A 42 1.64 -1.02 0.09
N ALA A 43 1.74 -1.55 1.30
CA ALA A 43 0.66 -2.30 1.93
C ALA A 43 0.06 -1.46 3.06
N ILE A 44 -1.26 -1.40 3.11
CA ILE A 44 -2.03 -0.67 4.12
C ILE A 44 -3.01 -1.65 4.77
N ARG A 45 -2.92 -1.81 6.08
CA ARG A 45 -3.84 -2.61 6.89
C ARG A 45 -5.08 -1.79 7.26
N GLU A 46 -6.20 -2.46 7.54
CA GLU A 46 -7.47 -1.83 7.92
C GLU A 46 -7.40 -0.85 9.11
N ASP A 47 -6.46 -1.03 10.03
CA ASP A 47 -6.25 -0.14 11.17
C ASP A 47 -5.29 1.04 10.88
N GLY A 48 -4.84 1.16 9.63
CA GLY A 48 -3.97 2.24 9.17
C GLY A 48 -2.48 1.95 9.31
N GLN A 49 -2.08 0.74 9.71
CA GLN A 49 -0.67 0.35 9.67
C GLN A 49 -0.17 0.25 8.23
N VAL A 50 1.03 0.77 7.97
CA VAL A 50 1.63 0.87 6.63
C VAL A 50 3.02 0.25 6.57
N VAL A 51 3.33 -0.42 5.45
CA VAL A 51 4.68 -0.86 5.07
C VAL A 51 4.91 -0.54 3.60
N GLY A 52 6.09 0.00 3.27
CA GLY A 52 6.42 0.49 1.93
C GLY A 52 6.12 1.99 1.77
N SER A 53 6.21 2.49 0.54
CA SER A 53 5.98 3.92 0.25
C SER A 53 5.83 4.15 -1.25
N VAL A 54 4.92 5.06 -1.62
CA VAL A 54 4.68 5.49 -3.00
C VAL A 54 5.08 6.95 -3.26
N SER A 55 5.29 7.76 -2.23
CA SER A 55 5.72 9.17 -2.38
C SER A 55 6.84 9.61 -1.45
N GLY A 56 7.22 8.79 -0.47
CA GLY A 56 8.19 9.18 0.55
C GLY A 56 7.60 9.98 1.72
N GLY A 57 6.28 10.03 1.87
CA GLY A 57 5.60 10.51 3.10
C GLY A 57 4.43 11.49 2.90
N CYS A 58 4.30 12.15 1.75
CA CYS A 58 3.32 13.22 1.58
C CYS A 58 1.91 12.75 1.20
N VAL A 59 1.76 11.58 0.58
CA VAL A 59 0.44 11.09 0.09
C VAL A 59 -0.06 9.86 0.83
N GLU A 60 0.77 9.31 1.72
CA GLU A 60 0.48 8.10 2.47
C GLU A 60 -0.74 8.29 3.38
N ASP A 61 -0.91 9.44 4.03
CA ASP A 61 -2.07 9.72 4.90
C ASP A 61 -3.40 9.74 4.14
N ASP A 62 -3.42 10.31 2.94
CA ASP A 62 -4.61 10.32 2.07
C ASP A 62 -4.96 8.89 1.61
N LEU A 63 -3.95 8.11 1.25
CA LEU A 63 -4.12 6.70 0.89
C LEU A 63 -4.64 5.87 2.05
N ILE A 64 -4.14 6.06 3.27
CA ILE A 64 -4.64 5.38 4.46
C ILE A 64 -6.13 5.67 4.64
N ARG A 65 -6.54 6.94 4.55
CA ARG A 65 -7.95 7.33 4.66
C ARG A 65 -8.80 6.64 3.60
N ARG A 66 -8.43 6.74 2.31
CA ARG A 66 -9.16 6.08 1.22
C ARG A 66 -9.23 4.57 1.38
N VAL A 67 -8.17 3.93 1.89
CA VAL A 67 -8.19 2.50 2.16
C VAL A 67 -9.24 2.14 3.21
N GLN A 68 -9.30 2.91 4.30
CA GLN A 68 -10.23 2.67 5.41
C GLN A 68 -11.68 3.00 5.05
N THR A 69 -11.93 4.03 4.25
CA THR A 69 -13.29 4.50 3.96
C THR A 69 -13.89 3.94 2.67
N GLU A 70 -13.06 3.63 1.67
CA GLU A 70 -13.52 3.28 0.32
C GLU A 70 -13.04 1.91 -0.16
N ILE A 71 -11.75 1.62 -0.04
CA ILE A 71 -11.19 0.42 -0.70
C ILE A 71 -11.56 -0.84 0.09
N LEU A 72 -11.31 -0.83 1.40
CA LEU A 72 -11.67 -1.95 2.25
C LEU A 72 -13.16 -1.92 2.62
N THR A 73 -13.99 -0.98 2.21
CA THR A 73 -15.44 -1.13 2.40
C THR A 73 -16.09 -1.95 1.29
N ARG A 74 -15.35 -2.22 0.20
CA ARG A 74 -15.85 -2.94 -0.97
C ARG A 74 -15.66 -4.45 -0.85
N THR A 75 -16.61 -5.19 -1.42
CA THR A 75 -16.63 -6.65 -1.50
C THR A 75 -16.29 -7.18 -2.88
N SER A 76 -16.13 -6.31 -3.87
CA SER A 76 -15.74 -6.64 -5.25
C SER A 76 -14.57 -5.76 -5.73
N PRO A 77 -13.59 -6.33 -6.48
CA PRO A 77 -12.54 -5.56 -7.13
C PRO A 77 -13.10 -4.76 -8.32
N GLU A 78 -12.46 -3.63 -8.66
CA GLU A 78 -12.72 -2.86 -9.89
C GLU A 78 -12.06 -3.49 -11.12
#